data_AF-A0A1Q3IXZ7-F1
#
_entry.id   AF-A0A1Q3IXZ7-F1
#
_cell.length_a   1.000
_cell.length_b   1.000
_cell.length_c   1.000
_cell.angle_alpha   90.00
_cell.angle_beta   90.00
_cell.angle_gamma   90.00
#
_symmetry.space_group_name_H-M   'P 1'
#
loop_
_entity.id
_entity.type
_entity.pdbx_description
1 polymer ?
#
loop_
_entity_poly.entity_id
_entity_poly.type
_entity_poly.pdbx_seq_one_letter_code
_entity_poly.pdbx_strand_id
1 'polypeptide(L)'
;MKIGSQEHRDTFCSHFMRTYTEFDPDTLPWPELDAEALQRLKSVPFWEEVFYTERRAGAIVAAFSKTVTDPVLREAIELQGLEEARHAKLIRVMIEKYGIDAAERPVEDVSDNVETRFKDFGFGECMDSFLGFGVFKIAMQSHFLPKEMFAIFETLMYEETRHIVFFVNWMAYHQARKGFLSRAMLPLTDFRYYMRALGRLIGTARRGAEQNDGKEFSATQASVFLDGFTFRRFLEDCYSENRRRMDAVDAELLRPSFLPQLAETALGAMRLWSFRAKPLPA
;
A
#
# COMPACT_ATOMS: atom_id res chain seq x y z
N MET A 1 0.46 13.90 23.65
CA MET A 1 1.47 12.88 23.35
C MET A 1 2.83 13.46 22.89
N LYS A 2 3.93 13.10 23.57
CA LYS A 2 5.31 13.45 23.18
C LYS A 2 5.95 12.38 22.29
N ILE A 3 6.36 12.71 21.06
CA ILE A 3 7.01 11.74 20.16
C ILE A 3 8.27 11.12 20.80
N GLY A 4 8.30 9.78 20.81
CA GLY A 4 9.37 8.96 21.38
C GLY A 4 9.22 8.62 22.86
N SER A 5 8.16 9.09 23.54
CA SER A 5 7.83 8.67 24.90
C SER A 5 7.15 7.30 24.93
N GLN A 6 7.02 6.70 26.12
CA GLN A 6 6.21 5.48 26.29
C GLN A 6 4.74 5.71 26.02
N GLU A 7 4.19 6.88 26.39
CA GLU A 7 2.85 7.32 25.98
C GLU A 7 2.70 7.25 24.45
N HIS A 8 3.70 7.70 23.67
CA HIS A 8 3.65 7.57 22.21
C HIS A 8 3.58 6.13 21.74
N ARG A 9 4.46 5.26 22.26
CA ARG A 9 4.43 3.81 21.97
C ARG A 9 3.06 3.22 22.27
N ASP A 10 2.56 3.47 23.47
CA ASP A 10 1.31 2.88 23.95
C ASP A 10 0.12 3.36 23.13
N THR A 11 0.08 4.64 22.72
CA THR A 11 -0.99 5.18 21.89
C THR A 11 -1.06 4.48 20.52
N PHE A 12 0.05 4.40 19.77
CA PHE A 12 -0.02 3.80 18.42
C PHE A 12 -0.16 2.28 18.46
N CYS A 13 0.44 1.60 19.45
CA CYS A 13 0.26 0.15 19.61
C CYS A 13 -1.18 -0.17 20.03
N SER A 14 -1.72 0.51 21.04
CA SER A 14 -3.09 0.30 21.50
C SER A 14 -4.12 0.60 20.40
N HIS A 15 -3.92 1.67 19.64
CA HIS A 15 -4.75 1.95 18.47
C HIS A 15 -4.71 0.80 17.46
N PHE A 16 -3.51 0.32 17.11
CA PHE A 16 -3.34 -0.76 16.14
C PHE A 16 -4.03 -2.06 16.58
N MET A 17 -3.89 -2.42 17.86
CA MET A 17 -4.54 -3.60 18.46
C MET A 17 -6.06 -3.45 18.52
N ARG A 18 -6.58 -2.30 18.96
CA ARG A 18 -8.02 -2.06 19.12
C ARG A 18 -8.79 -1.99 17.80
N THR A 19 -8.11 -1.62 16.72
CA THR A 19 -8.70 -1.49 15.38
C THR A 19 -8.59 -2.79 14.57
N TYR A 20 -8.08 -3.86 15.17
CA TYR A 20 -8.06 -5.19 14.57
C TYR A 20 -9.46 -5.65 14.16
N THR A 21 -9.56 -6.18 12.95
CA THR A 21 -10.78 -6.84 12.47
C THR A 21 -10.43 -8.28 12.10
N GLU A 22 -11.16 -9.23 12.69
CA GLU A 22 -11.02 -10.64 12.34
C GLU A 22 -11.90 -10.97 11.14
N PHE A 23 -11.31 -11.62 10.14
CA PHE A 23 -12.03 -12.26 9.05
C PHE A 23 -11.25 -13.48 8.55
N ASP A 24 -11.98 -14.44 7.98
CA ASP A 24 -11.39 -15.60 7.31
C ASP A 24 -11.57 -15.47 5.79
N PRO A 25 -10.47 -15.36 5.03
CA PRO A 25 -10.54 -15.28 3.58
C PRO A 25 -11.34 -16.39 2.90
N ASP A 26 -11.37 -17.60 3.47
CA ASP A 26 -12.11 -18.74 2.87
C ASP A 26 -13.63 -18.54 2.92
N THR A 27 -14.13 -17.78 3.90
CA THR A 27 -15.57 -17.61 4.17
C THR A 27 -16.11 -16.24 3.78
N LEU A 28 -15.28 -15.35 3.23
CA LEU A 28 -15.73 -14.05 2.74
C LEU A 28 -16.81 -14.23 1.65
N PRO A 29 -17.73 -13.26 1.47
CA PRO A 29 -18.83 -13.34 0.53
C PRO A 29 -18.36 -13.11 -0.93
N TRP A 30 -17.48 -13.97 -1.40
CA TRP A 30 -16.92 -13.94 -2.75
C TRP A 30 -18.01 -14.04 -3.82
N PRO A 31 -18.20 -13.03 -4.68
CA PRO A 31 -19.27 -13.03 -5.66
C PRO A 31 -19.04 -14.04 -6.78
N GLU A 32 -20.12 -14.52 -7.38
CA GLU A 32 -20.07 -15.16 -8.70
C GLU A 32 -19.82 -14.08 -9.75
N LEU A 33 -18.86 -14.32 -10.65
CA LEU A 33 -18.51 -13.36 -11.70
C LEU A 33 -19.11 -13.83 -13.03
N ASP A 34 -19.71 -12.91 -13.78
CA ASP A 34 -20.02 -13.16 -15.19
C ASP A 34 -18.72 -13.33 -16.01
N ALA A 35 -18.87 -13.80 -17.25
CA ALA A 35 -17.73 -14.08 -18.12
C ALA A 35 -16.84 -12.85 -18.38
N GLU A 36 -17.44 -11.65 -18.43
CA GLU A 36 -16.73 -10.40 -18.74
C GLU A 36 -15.93 -9.91 -17.53
N ALA A 37 -16.53 -9.91 -16.35
CA ALA A 37 -15.89 -9.58 -15.09
C ALA A 37 -14.78 -10.58 -14.74
N LEU A 38 -15.01 -11.88 -14.98
CA LEU A 38 -13.99 -12.90 -14.81
C LEU A 38 -12.81 -12.68 -15.76
N GLN A 39 -13.08 -12.36 -17.03
CA GLN A 39 -12.02 -12.05 -18.00
C GLN A 39 -11.23 -10.80 -17.60
N ARG A 40 -11.89 -9.74 -17.11
CA ARG A 40 -11.22 -8.54 -16.55
C ARG A 40 -10.36 -8.89 -15.35
N LEU A 41 -10.85 -9.71 -14.43
CA LEU A 41 -10.07 -10.13 -13.27
C LEU A 41 -8.81 -10.89 -13.71
N LYS A 42 -8.94 -11.86 -14.61
CA LYS A 42 -7.82 -12.70 -15.08
C LYS A 42 -6.78 -11.94 -15.91
N SER A 43 -7.16 -10.85 -16.56
CA SER A 43 -6.25 -10.10 -17.41
C SER A 43 -5.33 -9.15 -16.67
N VAL A 44 -5.57 -8.90 -15.38
CA VAL A 44 -4.68 -8.08 -14.55
C VAL A 44 -3.29 -8.75 -14.53
N PRO A 45 -2.25 -8.09 -15.06
CA PRO A 45 -1.03 -8.78 -15.43
C PRO A 45 -0.04 -8.99 -14.29
N PHE A 46 -0.38 -8.54 -13.08
CA PHE A 46 0.54 -8.48 -11.94
C PHE A 46 0.06 -9.31 -10.73
N TRP A 47 -0.90 -10.22 -10.90
CA TRP A 47 -1.37 -11.07 -9.79
C TRP A 47 -0.26 -11.93 -9.16
N GLU A 48 0.66 -12.45 -9.98
CA GLU A 48 1.83 -13.18 -9.49
C GLU A 48 2.77 -12.28 -8.65
N GLU A 49 2.91 -11.01 -9.03
CA GLU A 49 3.73 -10.05 -8.29
C GLU A 49 3.05 -9.61 -7.00
N VAL A 50 1.75 -9.35 -7.03
CA VAL A 50 0.95 -9.05 -5.83
C VAL A 50 1.06 -10.20 -4.85
N PHE A 51 0.76 -11.42 -5.30
CA PHE A 51 0.80 -12.60 -4.43
C PHE A 51 2.18 -12.86 -3.83
N TYR A 52 3.25 -12.66 -4.61
CA TYR A 52 4.61 -12.75 -4.10
C TYR A 52 4.92 -11.65 -3.07
N THR A 53 4.48 -10.43 -3.32
CA THR A 53 4.73 -9.27 -2.45
C THR A 53 4.07 -9.45 -1.09
N GLU A 54 2.80 -9.87 -1.03
CA GLU A 54 2.09 -10.15 0.22
C GLU A 54 2.80 -11.23 1.06
N ARG A 55 3.23 -12.32 0.41
CA ARG A 55 3.97 -13.39 1.11
C ARG A 55 5.30 -12.90 1.65
N ARG A 56 5.99 -12.05 0.87
CA ARG A 56 7.26 -11.45 1.26
C ARG A 56 7.07 -10.46 2.40
N ALA A 57 5.99 -9.67 2.41
CA ALA A 57 5.63 -8.77 3.49
C ALA A 57 5.50 -9.54 4.82
N GLY A 58 4.66 -10.58 4.86
CA GLY A 58 4.51 -11.42 6.05
C GLY A 58 5.82 -12.03 6.54
N ALA A 59 6.68 -12.50 5.63
CA ALA A 59 8.00 -13.01 5.99
C ALA A 59 8.92 -11.94 6.61
N ILE A 60 8.95 -10.71 6.06
CA ILE A 60 9.75 -9.60 6.58
C ILE A 60 9.27 -9.21 7.98
N VAL A 61 7.95 -9.06 8.18
CA VAL A 61 7.39 -8.67 9.48
C VAL A 61 7.64 -9.76 10.54
N ALA A 62 7.45 -11.03 10.19
CA ALA A 62 7.74 -12.16 11.07
C ALA A 62 9.23 -12.31 11.42
N ALA A 63 10.13 -11.95 10.51
CA ALA A 63 11.56 -11.89 10.82
C ALA A 63 11.87 -10.71 11.75
N PHE A 64 11.26 -9.56 11.51
CA PHE A 64 11.47 -8.35 12.30
C PHE A 64 10.95 -8.47 13.73
N SER A 65 9.77 -9.04 13.95
CA SER A 65 9.18 -9.21 15.29
C SER A 65 10.11 -9.95 16.25
N LYS A 66 10.85 -10.95 15.76
CA LYS A 66 11.83 -11.74 16.54
C LYS A 66 13.00 -10.90 17.07
N THR A 67 13.26 -9.73 16.49
CA THR A 67 14.33 -8.82 16.90
C THR A 67 13.88 -7.79 17.94
N VAL A 68 12.57 -7.69 18.19
CA VAL A 68 11.96 -6.66 19.03
C VAL A 68 11.90 -7.13 20.49
N THR A 69 12.49 -6.33 21.39
CA THR A 69 12.58 -6.66 22.82
C THR A 69 11.47 -6.03 23.66
N ASP A 70 10.92 -4.89 23.25
CA ASP A 70 9.77 -4.28 23.92
C ASP A 70 8.52 -5.15 23.64
N PRO A 71 7.88 -5.71 24.69
CA PRO A 71 6.79 -6.66 24.51
C PRO A 71 5.55 -6.04 23.86
N VAL A 72 5.27 -4.77 24.14
CA VAL A 72 4.10 -4.06 23.58
C VAL A 72 4.30 -3.83 22.08
N LEU A 73 5.51 -3.42 21.68
CA LEU A 73 5.84 -3.28 20.27
C LEU A 73 5.85 -4.62 19.54
N ARG A 74 6.43 -5.64 20.17
CA ARG A 74 6.51 -6.98 19.57
C ARG A 74 5.11 -7.52 19.29
N GLU A 75 4.19 -7.43 20.24
CA GLU A 75 2.81 -7.89 20.08
C GLU A 75 2.11 -7.18 18.91
N ALA A 76 2.24 -5.86 18.78
CA ALA A 76 1.66 -5.11 17.67
C ALA A 76 2.28 -5.50 16.31
N ILE A 77 3.60 -5.74 16.26
CA ILE A 77 4.29 -6.17 15.03
C ILE A 77 3.92 -7.62 14.66
N GLU A 78 3.74 -8.49 15.65
CA GLU A 78 3.25 -9.86 15.43
C GLU A 78 1.82 -9.86 14.86
N LEU A 79 0.95 -8.97 15.36
CA LEU A 79 -0.37 -8.76 14.78
C LEU A 79 -0.28 -8.27 13.33
N GLN A 80 0.57 -7.30 13.03
CA GLN A 80 0.78 -6.87 11.65
C GLN A 80 1.21 -8.06 10.78
N GLY A 81 2.18 -8.86 11.23
CA GLY A 81 2.64 -10.03 10.48
C GLY A 81 1.54 -11.07 10.23
N LEU A 82 0.58 -11.19 11.14
CA LEU A 82 -0.62 -12.02 10.95
C LEU A 82 -1.52 -11.45 9.85
N GLU A 83 -1.75 -10.13 9.84
CA GLU A 83 -2.55 -9.44 8.82
C GLU A 83 -1.89 -9.55 7.42
N GLU A 84 -0.59 -9.31 7.30
CA GLU A 84 0.16 -9.50 6.03
C GLU A 84 0.05 -10.95 5.50
N ALA A 85 0.20 -11.94 6.40
CA ALA A 85 0.07 -13.34 6.02
C ALA A 85 -1.38 -13.67 5.58
N ARG A 86 -2.37 -12.99 6.18
CA ARG A 86 -3.77 -13.10 5.80
C ARG A 86 -4.06 -12.43 4.45
N HIS A 87 -3.40 -11.33 4.10
CA HIS A 87 -3.49 -10.74 2.75
C HIS A 87 -3.03 -11.74 1.70
N ALA A 88 -1.88 -12.40 1.91
CA ALA A 88 -1.41 -13.47 1.03
C ALA A 88 -2.44 -14.62 0.91
N LYS A 89 -3.06 -15.03 2.02
CA LYS A 89 -4.13 -16.04 2.02
C LYS A 89 -5.34 -15.57 1.21
N LEU A 90 -5.77 -14.31 1.35
CA LEU A 90 -6.88 -13.75 0.60
C LEU A 90 -6.62 -13.76 -0.92
N ILE A 91 -5.43 -13.34 -1.33
CA ILE A 91 -5.03 -13.40 -2.73
C ILE A 91 -4.97 -14.85 -3.23
N ARG A 92 -4.50 -15.80 -2.41
CA ARG A 92 -4.54 -17.24 -2.75
C ARG A 92 -5.97 -17.72 -3.01
N VAL A 93 -6.90 -17.46 -2.09
CA VAL A 93 -8.30 -17.87 -2.23
C VAL A 93 -8.92 -17.29 -3.50
N MET A 94 -8.65 -16.02 -3.81
CA MET A 94 -9.09 -15.40 -5.05
C MET A 94 -8.51 -16.10 -6.29
N ILE A 95 -7.20 -16.39 -6.29
CA ILE A 95 -6.53 -17.07 -7.39
C ILE A 95 -7.18 -18.43 -7.66
N GLU A 96 -7.40 -19.22 -6.61
CA GLU A 96 -8.01 -20.55 -6.70
C GLU A 96 -9.48 -20.48 -7.11
N LYS A 97 -10.27 -19.62 -6.46
CA LYS A 97 -11.71 -19.51 -6.70
C LYS A 97 -12.04 -19.06 -8.12
N TYR A 98 -11.25 -18.14 -8.68
CA TYR A 98 -11.50 -17.59 -10.02
C TYR A 98 -10.60 -18.20 -11.09
N GLY A 99 -9.67 -19.09 -10.75
CA GLY A 99 -8.74 -19.72 -11.70
C GLY A 99 -7.85 -18.71 -12.41
N ILE A 100 -7.19 -17.85 -11.63
CA ILE A 100 -6.23 -16.85 -12.10
C ILE A 100 -4.87 -17.53 -12.31
N ASP A 101 -4.20 -17.20 -13.41
CA ASP A 101 -2.84 -17.67 -13.67
C ASP A 101 -1.81 -16.80 -12.93
N ALA A 102 -1.49 -17.21 -11.69
CA ALA A 102 -0.53 -16.54 -10.81
C ALA A 102 0.26 -17.59 -10.02
N ALA A 103 1.37 -18.05 -10.61
CA ALA A 103 2.18 -19.10 -10.03
C ALA A 103 2.82 -18.68 -8.70
N GLU A 104 2.90 -19.60 -7.74
CA GLU A 104 3.63 -19.34 -6.51
C GLU A 104 5.15 -19.36 -6.75
N ARG A 105 5.81 -18.26 -6.40
CA ARG A 105 7.27 -18.16 -6.38
C ARG A 105 7.83 -18.37 -4.96
N PRO A 106 9.03 -18.95 -4.81
CA PRO A 106 9.68 -19.03 -3.50
C PRO A 106 9.99 -17.63 -2.98
N VAL A 107 9.69 -17.37 -1.71
CA VAL A 107 10.07 -16.12 -1.03
C VAL A 107 11.59 -16.14 -0.78
N GLU A 108 12.26 -15.02 -1.06
CA GLU A 108 13.68 -14.85 -0.76
C GLU A 108 13.98 -15.00 0.74
N ASP A 109 15.23 -15.33 1.09
CA ASP A 109 15.65 -15.25 2.49
C ASP A 109 15.64 -13.77 2.94
N VAL A 110 14.94 -13.53 4.05
CA VAL A 110 14.76 -12.22 4.66
C VAL A 110 15.48 -12.08 6.00
N SER A 111 16.33 -13.06 6.35
CA SER A 111 17.05 -13.12 7.63
C SER A 111 18.19 -12.11 7.75
N ASP A 112 18.71 -11.59 6.63
CA ASP A 112 19.76 -10.58 6.63
C ASP A 112 19.18 -9.16 6.76
N ASN A 113 19.91 -8.27 7.45
CA ASN A 113 19.58 -6.84 7.50
C ASN A 113 18.11 -6.53 7.90
N VAL A 114 17.54 -7.31 8.82
CA VAL A 114 16.09 -7.37 9.11
C VAL A 114 15.46 -5.98 9.37
N GLU A 115 16.09 -5.11 10.18
CA GLU A 115 15.56 -3.75 10.43
C GLU A 115 15.54 -2.91 9.14
N THR A 116 16.55 -3.04 8.28
CA THR A 116 16.59 -2.33 6.99
C THR A 116 15.50 -2.85 6.06
N ARG A 117 15.28 -4.17 6.01
CA ARG A 117 14.21 -4.79 5.23
C ARG A 117 12.83 -4.35 5.72
N PHE A 118 12.61 -4.28 7.03
CA PHE A 118 11.35 -3.80 7.61
C PHE A 118 11.09 -2.32 7.27
N LYS A 119 12.14 -1.47 7.27
CA LYS A 119 12.00 -0.08 6.80
C LYS A 119 11.70 -0.02 5.31
N ASP A 120 12.44 -0.76 4.49
CA ASP A 120 12.16 -0.83 3.06
C ASP A 120 10.73 -1.27 2.77
N PHE A 121 10.25 -2.28 3.50
CA PHE A 121 8.88 -2.74 3.47
C PHE A 121 7.90 -1.61 3.82
N GLY A 122 7.95 -1.03 5.02
CA GLY A 122 6.97 -0.02 5.44
C GLY A 122 6.96 1.27 4.59
N PHE A 123 8.12 1.70 4.08
CA PHE A 123 8.17 2.80 3.10
C PHE A 123 7.64 2.39 1.72
N GLY A 124 7.79 1.12 1.35
CA GLY A 124 7.12 0.49 0.21
C GLY A 124 5.62 0.56 0.38
N GLU A 125 5.09 0.05 1.49
CA GLU A 125 3.66 0.08 1.80
C GLU A 125 3.08 1.49 1.79
N CYS A 126 3.79 2.49 2.31
CA CYS A 126 3.33 3.88 2.23
C CYS A 126 3.14 4.36 0.78
N MET A 127 4.00 3.91 -0.14
CA MET A 127 3.93 4.25 -1.56
C MET A 127 2.89 3.42 -2.30
N ASP A 128 2.87 2.11 -2.05
CA ASP A 128 1.97 1.17 -2.70
C ASP A 128 0.53 1.43 -2.25
N SER A 129 0.29 1.70 -0.96
CA SER A 129 -1.01 2.20 -0.45
C SER A 129 -1.43 3.50 -1.12
N PHE A 130 -0.55 4.52 -1.19
CA PHE A 130 -0.91 5.82 -1.76
C PHE A 130 -1.36 5.72 -3.23
N LEU A 131 -0.61 4.96 -4.04
CA LEU A 131 -0.93 4.73 -5.45
C LEU A 131 -2.14 3.78 -5.59
N GLY A 132 -2.15 2.71 -4.79
CA GLY A 132 -3.18 1.69 -4.74
C GLY A 132 -4.55 2.27 -4.42
N PHE A 133 -4.66 3.19 -3.46
CA PHE A 133 -5.91 3.89 -3.16
C PHE A 133 -6.49 4.63 -4.37
N GLY A 134 -5.65 5.28 -5.18
CA GLY A 134 -6.07 5.94 -6.40
C GLY A 134 -6.53 4.95 -7.48
N VAL A 135 -5.74 3.91 -7.73
CA VAL A 135 -6.09 2.83 -8.68
C VAL A 135 -7.41 2.16 -8.28
N PHE A 136 -7.59 1.89 -6.99
CA PHE A 136 -8.76 1.26 -6.43
C PHE A 136 -10.02 2.09 -6.66
N LYS A 137 -9.96 3.40 -6.37
CA LYS A 137 -11.07 4.32 -6.65
C LYS A 137 -11.44 4.35 -8.13
N ILE A 138 -10.44 4.41 -9.01
CA ILE A 138 -10.67 4.41 -10.47
C ILE A 138 -11.37 3.12 -10.90
N ALA A 139 -10.86 1.96 -10.46
CA ALA A 139 -11.42 0.65 -10.78
C ALA A 139 -12.87 0.50 -10.26
N MET A 140 -13.15 1.02 -9.06
CA MET A 140 -14.50 1.02 -8.49
C MET A 140 -15.45 1.93 -9.29
N GLN A 141 -15.00 3.13 -9.69
CA GLN A 141 -15.81 4.07 -10.47
C GLN A 141 -16.08 3.57 -11.90
N SER A 142 -15.13 2.86 -12.51
CA SER A 142 -15.31 2.25 -13.83
C SER A 142 -16.11 0.95 -13.79
N HIS A 143 -16.55 0.49 -12.62
CA HIS A 143 -17.24 -0.79 -12.42
C HIS A 143 -16.42 -1.96 -13.00
N PHE A 144 -15.09 -1.90 -12.84
CA PHE A 144 -14.17 -2.90 -13.37
C PHE A 144 -14.48 -4.31 -12.86
N LEU A 145 -14.92 -4.41 -11.59
CA LEU A 145 -15.42 -5.62 -10.95
C LEU A 145 -16.75 -5.32 -10.23
N PRO A 146 -17.53 -6.34 -9.85
CA PRO A 146 -18.74 -6.15 -9.04
C PRO A 146 -18.43 -5.49 -7.69
N LYS A 147 -19.40 -4.77 -7.12
CA LYS A 147 -19.23 -4.02 -5.87
C LYS A 147 -18.89 -4.94 -4.69
N GLU A 148 -19.40 -6.16 -4.72
CA GLU A 148 -19.18 -7.21 -3.73
C GLU A 148 -17.71 -7.62 -3.69
N MET A 149 -17.02 -7.63 -4.84
CA MET A 149 -15.57 -7.87 -4.91
C MET A 149 -14.80 -6.71 -4.28
N PHE A 150 -15.20 -5.47 -4.60
CA PHE A 150 -14.57 -4.29 -4.00
C PHE A 150 -14.80 -4.20 -2.48
N ALA A 151 -15.91 -4.69 -1.96
CA ALA A 151 -16.15 -4.75 -0.51
C ALA A 151 -15.13 -5.66 0.21
N ILE A 152 -14.72 -6.76 -0.42
CA ILE A 152 -13.64 -7.63 0.10
C ILE A 152 -12.32 -6.87 0.10
N PHE A 153 -11.95 -6.24 -1.02
CA PHE A 153 -10.71 -5.48 -1.12
C PHE A 153 -10.69 -4.24 -0.21
N GLU A 154 -11.82 -3.59 0.08
CA GLU A 154 -11.87 -2.50 1.08
C GLU A 154 -11.48 -2.98 2.48
N THR A 155 -11.70 -4.27 2.81
CA THR A 155 -11.19 -4.85 4.06
C THR A 155 -9.66 -4.85 4.07
N LEU A 156 -9.03 -5.25 2.96
CA LEU A 156 -7.58 -5.19 2.79
C LEU A 156 -7.07 -3.74 2.84
N MET A 157 -7.70 -2.81 2.10
CA MET A 157 -7.33 -1.38 2.11
C MET A 157 -7.43 -0.75 3.51
N TYR A 158 -8.32 -1.25 4.37
CA TYR A 158 -8.41 -0.83 5.76
C TYR A 158 -7.23 -1.33 6.61
N GLU A 159 -6.83 -2.60 6.46
CA GLU A 159 -5.63 -3.13 7.12
C GLU A 159 -4.37 -2.37 6.68
N GLU A 160 -4.20 -2.15 5.37
CA GLU A 160 -3.08 -1.38 4.82
C GLU A 160 -3.00 0.04 5.37
N THR A 161 -4.15 0.70 5.52
CA THR A 161 -4.22 2.04 6.14
C THR A 161 -3.71 2.00 7.59
N ARG A 162 -4.04 0.94 8.34
CA ARG A 162 -3.55 0.76 9.71
C ARG A 162 -2.05 0.48 9.72
N HIS A 163 -1.54 -0.33 8.79
CA HIS A 163 -0.11 -0.67 8.67
C HIS A 163 0.74 0.56 8.41
N ILE A 164 0.38 1.40 7.43
CA ILE A 164 1.17 2.61 7.12
C ILE A 164 1.14 3.63 8.26
N VAL A 165 0.02 3.75 8.99
CA VAL A 165 -0.08 4.60 10.19
C VAL A 165 0.78 4.05 11.33
N PHE A 166 0.69 2.75 11.60
CA PHE A 166 1.52 2.09 12.60
C PHE A 166 3.01 2.28 12.28
N PHE A 167 3.40 2.07 11.02
CA PHE A 167 4.77 2.19 10.57
C PHE A 167 5.36 3.60 10.76
N VAL A 168 4.64 4.67 10.37
CA VAL A 168 5.19 6.04 10.54
C VAL A 168 5.33 6.44 12.00
N ASN A 169 4.42 5.97 12.87
CA ASN A 169 4.54 6.19 14.33
C ASN A 169 5.70 5.36 14.91
N TRP A 170 5.84 4.10 14.50
CA TRP A 170 6.99 3.26 14.86
C TRP A 170 8.31 3.90 14.43
N MET A 171 8.41 4.38 13.19
CA MET A 171 9.62 5.02 12.66
C MET A 171 9.97 6.27 13.47
N ALA A 172 9.00 7.14 13.76
CA ALA A 172 9.20 8.32 14.58
C ALA A 172 9.62 7.98 16.03
N TYR A 173 8.98 6.96 16.64
CA TYR A 173 9.32 6.47 17.97
C TYR A 173 10.75 5.90 18.00
N HIS A 174 11.05 4.98 17.10
CA HIS A 174 12.34 4.29 17.01
C HIS A 174 13.50 5.26 16.78
N GLN A 175 13.31 6.24 15.89
CA GLN A 175 14.34 7.23 15.61
C GLN A 175 14.52 8.23 16.76
N ALA A 176 13.46 8.58 17.48
CA ALA A 176 13.55 9.37 18.70
C ALA A 176 14.29 8.63 19.84
N ARG A 177 14.11 7.31 19.94
CA ARG A 177 14.79 6.45 20.94
C ARG A 177 16.28 6.26 20.63
N LYS A 178 16.70 6.38 19.37
CA LYS A 178 18.12 6.36 18.95
C LYS A 178 18.90 7.64 19.27
N GLY A 179 18.23 8.70 19.74
CA GLY A 179 18.84 9.95 20.20
C GLY A 179 18.56 11.14 19.28
N PHE A 180 18.96 12.33 19.75
CA PHE A 180 18.59 13.61 19.12
C PHE A 180 19.06 13.72 17.66
N LEU A 181 20.30 13.35 17.35
CA LEU A 181 20.84 13.40 15.99
C LEU A 181 20.02 12.52 15.04
N SER A 182 19.68 11.32 15.50
CA SER A 182 18.89 10.37 14.73
C SER A 182 17.49 10.93 14.41
N ARG A 183 16.85 11.52 15.42
CA ARG A 183 15.57 12.21 15.25
C ARG A 183 15.66 13.39 14.28
N ALA A 184 16.71 14.20 14.35
CA ALA A 184 16.90 15.34 13.45
C ALA A 184 17.13 14.90 11.98
N MET A 185 17.75 13.72 11.79
CA MET A 185 18.01 13.13 10.47
C MET A 185 16.83 12.32 9.91
N LEU A 186 15.69 12.26 10.61
CA LEU A 186 14.53 11.49 10.18
C LEU A 186 14.05 11.89 8.78
N PRO A 187 13.88 13.19 8.42
CA PRO A 187 13.43 13.56 7.07
C PRO A 187 14.36 13.07 5.95
N LEU A 188 15.69 13.12 6.17
CA LEU A 188 16.65 12.60 5.20
C LEU A 188 16.59 11.08 5.11
N THR A 189 16.38 10.41 6.24
CA THR A 189 16.23 8.95 6.30
C THR A 189 14.99 8.52 5.54
N ASP A 190 13.85 9.19 5.77
CA ASP A 190 12.59 8.94 5.11
C ASP A 190 12.72 9.14 3.60
N PHE A 191 13.29 10.29 3.18
CA PHE A 191 13.56 10.57 1.77
C PHE A 191 14.38 9.46 1.11
N ARG A 192 15.45 8.99 1.77
CA ARG A 192 16.28 7.90 1.25
C ARG A 192 15.48 6.61 1.07
N TYR A 193 14.62 6.24 2.02
CA TYR A 193 13.82 5.01 1.89
C TYR A 193 12.69 5.15 0.87
N TYR A 194 12.04 6.31 0.75
CA TYR A 194 11.09 6.57 -0.33
C TYR A 194 11.75 6.48 -1.70
N MET A 195 12.98 6.98 -1.86
CA MET A 195 13.71 6.82 -3.12
C MET A 195 14.06 5.36 -3.43
N ARG A 196 14.35 4.56 -2.42
CA ARG A 196 14.54 3.10 -2.56
C ARG A 196 13.23 2.41 -2.95
N ALA A 197 12.11 2.80 -2.34
CA ALA A 197 10.78 2.31 -2.66
C ALA A 197 10.46 2.61 -4.13
N LEU A 198 10.62 3.86 -4.56
CA LEU A 198 10.41 4.26 -5.95
C LEU A 198 11.27 3.45 -6.93
N GLY A 199 12.54 3.21 -6.58
CA GLY A 199 13.43 2.36 -7.38
C GLY A 199 12.91 0.93 -7.54
N ARG A 200 12.35 0.34 -6.47
CA ARG A 200 11.72 -0.99 -6.51
C ARG A 200 10.47 -1.00 -7.38
N LEU A 201 9.59 -0.02 -7.23
CA LEU A 201 8.37 0.12 -8.03
C LEU A 201 8.70 0.21 -9.53
N ILE A 202 9.67 1.05 -9.91
CA ILE A 202 10.15 1.14 -11.30
C ILE A 202 10.72 -0.20 -11.78
N GLY A 203 11.50 -0.88 -10.94
CA GLY A 203 12.05 -2.21 -11.25
C GLY A 203 10.97 -3.25 -11.49
N THR A 204 9.94 -3.30 -10.64
CA THR A 204 8.79 -4.20 -10.80
C THR A 204 7.99 -3.87 -12.06
N ALA A 205 7.71 -2.58 -12.33
CA ALA A 205 7.02 -2.17 -13.56
C ALA A 205 7.78 -2.58 -14.83
N ARG A 206 9.13 -2.48 -14.83
CA ARG A 206 9.96 -2.92 -15.96
C ARG A 206 9.93 -4.43 -16.16
N ARG A 207 10.07 -5.22 -15.09
CA ARG A 207 9.94 -6.69 -15.18
C ARG A 207 8.56 -7.11 -15.66
N GLY A 208 7.52 -6.43 -15.19
CA GLY A 208 6.16 -6.63 -15.66
C GLY A 208 6.03 -6.35 -17.16
N ALA A 209 6.61 -5.25 -17.66
CA ALA A 209 6.60 -4.96 -19.10
C ALA A 209 7.30 -6.04 -19.92
N GLU A 210 8.47 -6.54 -19.46
CA GLU A 210 9.21 -7.61 -20.13
C GLU A 210 8.48 -8.96 -20.12
N GLN A 211 7.76 -9.29 -19.04
CA GLN A 211 6.98 -10.53 -18.94
C GLN A 211 5.64 -10.47 -19.70
N ASN A 212 5.08 -9.28 -19.86
CA ASN A 212 3.80 -9.07 -20.55
C ASN A 212 3.90 -8.91 -22.07
N ASP A 213 5.11 -8.96 -22.65
CA ASP A 213 5.35 -8.97 -24.10
C ASP A 213 4.77 -10.22 -24.82
N GLY A 214 3.98 -11.04 -24.11
CA GLY A 214 3.15 -12.14 -24.64
C GLY A 214 1.77 -12.32 -23.98
N LYS A 215 1.34 -11.45 -23.04
CA LYS A 215 -0.01 -11.46 -22.44
C LYS A 215 -0.67 -10.11 -22.72
N GLU A 216 -1.45 -10.03 -23.80
CA GLU A 216 -2.19 -8.79 -24.13
C GLU A 216 -3.21 -8.48 -23.03
N PHE A 217 -2.89 -7.52 -22.17
CA PHE A 217 -3.93 -6.74 -21.49
C PHE A 217 -4.71 -6.04 -22.60
N SER A 218 -5.87 -6.60 -22.97
CA SER A 218 -6.55 -6.23 -24.22
C SER A 218 -6.70 -4.72 -24.32
N ALA A 219 -6.46 -4.15 -25.50
CA ALA A 219 -6.56 -2.71 -25.73
C ALA A 219 -7.92 -2.13 -25.26
N THR A 220 -8.98 -2.94 -25.24
CA THR A 220 -10.30 -2.62 -24.71
C THR A 220 -10.35 -2.51 -23.17
N GLN A 221 -9.63 -3.36 -22.45
CA GLN A 221 -9.53 -3.26 -20.99
C GLN A 221 -8.63 -2.10 -20.57
N ALA A 222 -7.56 -1.85 -21.34
CA ALA A 222 -6.78 -0.63 -21.22
C ALA A 222 -7.64 0.59 -21.51
N SER A 223 -8.46 0.61 -22.56
CA SER A 223 -9.31 1.77 -22.87
C SER A 223 -10.37 2.05 -21.80
N VAL A 224 -10.96 1.03 -21.16
CA VAL A 224 -11.88 1.22 -20.00
C VAL A 224 -11.16 1.87 -18.81
N PHE A 225 -9.88 1.56 -18.61
CA PHE A 225 -9.03 2.25 -17.63
C PHE A 225 -8.52 3.62 -18.10
N LEU A 226 -8.34 3.81 -19.42
CA LEU A 226 -7.65 4.95 -20.04
C LEU A 226 -8.61 6.05 -20.51
N ASP A 227 -9.92 5.79 -20.64
CA ASP A 227 -10.93 6.78 -21.03
C ASP A 227 -11.01 7.89 -19.96
N GLY A 228 -10.34 9.01 -20.25
CA GLY A 228 -10.20 10.14 -19.33
C GLY A 228 -9.11 9.96 -18.26
N PHE A 229 -8.23 8.97 -18.39
CA PHE A 229 -7.05 8.83 -17.54
C PHE A 229 -6.03 9.91 -17.90
N THR A 230 -5.86 10.86 -17.00
CA THR A 230 -4.73 11.79 -17.05
C THR A 230 -3.90 11.58 -15.79
N PHE A 231 -2.58 11.72 -15.90
CA PHE A 231 -1.69 11.67 -14.74
C PHE A 231 -2.17 12.62 -13.62
N ARG A 232 -2.69 13.78 -14.00
CA ARG A 232 -3.31 14.73 -13.06
C ARG A 232 -4.48 14.12 -12.29
N ARG A 233 -5.47 13.56 -13.00
CA ARG A 233 -6.67 12.98 -12.38
C ARG A 233 -6.30 11.79 -11.50
N PHE A 234 -5.40 10.92 -11.95
CA PHE A 234 -4.87 9.83 -11.15
C PHE A 234 -4.26 10.32 -9.83
N LEU A 235 -3.43 11.37 -9.90
CA LEU A 235 -2.82 11.96 -8.71
C LEU A 235 -3.85 12.65 -7.78
N GLU A 236 -4.88 13.29 -8.34
CA GLU A 236 -6.02 13.83 -7.60
C GLU A 236 -6.80 12.70 -6.88
N ASP A 237 -6.99 11.55 -7.53
CA ASP A 237 -7.64 10.38 -6.94
C ASP A 237 -6.80 9.76 -5.83
N CYS A 238 -5.49 9.57 -6.02
CA CYS A 238 -4.57 9.13 -4.95
C CYS A 238 -4.62 10.08 -3.74
N TYR A 239 -4.51 11.38 -3.98
CA TYR A 239 -4.51 12.39 -2.91
C TYR A 239 -5.84 12.41 -2.14
N SER A 240 -6.97 12.41 -2.85
CA SER A 240 -8.30 12.47 -2.24
C SER A 240 -8.62 11.22 -1.41
N GLU A 241 -8.28 10.03 -1.92
CA GLU A 241 -8.52 8.78 -1.18
C GLU A 241 -7.58 8.59 -0.01
N ASN A 242 -6.31 8.98 -0.15
CA ASN A 242 -5.41 9.01 1.00
C ASN A 242 -5.96 9.94 2.08
N ARG A 243 -6.40 11.16 1.72
CA ARG A 243 -6.99 12.10 2.70
C ARG A 243 -8.22 11.50 3.38
N ARG A 244 -9.17 10.94 2.61
CA ARG A 244 -10.39 10.31 3.13
C ARG A 244 -10.07 9.22 4.17
N ARG A 245 -9.08 8.36 3.89
CA ARG A 245 -8.64 7.30 4.82
C ARG A 245 -7.95 7.87 6.05
N MET A 246 -7.05 8.84 5.88
CA MET A 246 -6.34 9.49 6.98
C MET A 246 -7.24 10.32 7.88
N ASP A 247 -8.36 10.86 7.38
CA ASP A 247 -9.34 11.61 8.18
C ASP A 247 -10.10 10.71 9.17
N ALA A 248 -10.18 9.40 8.91
CA ALA A 248 -10.76 8.42 9.83
C ALA A 248 -9.78 7.94 10.92
N VAL A 249 -8.48 8.24 10.77
CA VAL A 249 -7.44 7.88 11.75
C VAL A 249 -7.47 8.86 12.92
N ASP A 250 -7.24 8.36 14.13
CA ASP A 250 -7.13 9.18 15.34
C ASP A 250 -6.18 10.39 15.12
N ALA A 251 -6.62 11.58 15.51
CA ALA A 251 -5.86 12.82 15.32
C ALA A 251 -4.61 12.89 16.20
N GLU A 252 -4.52 12.09 17.26
CA GLU A 252 -3.32 12.01 18.09
C GLU A 252 -2.16 11.27 17.39
N LEU A 253 -2.45 10.43 16.39
CA LEU A 253 -1.45 9.65 15.67
C LEU A 253 -0.77 10.46 14.56
N LEU A 254 0.51 10.17 14.33
CA LEU A 254 1.18 10.62 13.12
C LEU A 254 0.56 9.93 11.90
N ARG A 255 0.46 10.67 10.79
CA ARG A 255 -0.09 10.21 9.52
C ARG A 255 0.98 10.30 8.43
N PRO A 256 1.04 9.36 7.47
CA PRO A 256 1.94 9.46 6.33
C PRO A 256 1.67 10.76 5.55
N SER A 257 2.70 11.61 5.44
CA SER A 257 2.52 12.95 4.89
C SER A 257 3.40 13.27 3.68
N PHE A 258 4.46 12.49 3.43
CA PHE A 258 5.42 12.77 2.37
C PHE A 258 4.79 12.73 0.97
N LEU A 259 4.16 11.59 0.60
CA LEU A 259 3.53 11.44 -0.72
C LEU A 259 2.32 12.37 -0.93
N PRO A 260 1.42 12.56 0.07
CA PRO A 260 0.36 13.56 -0.06
C PRO A 260 0.88 14.98 -0.28
N GLN A 261 1.94 15.40 0.41
CA GLN A 261 2.54 16.74 0.21
C GLN A 261 3.20 16.87 -1.16
N LEU A 262 3.88 15.83 -1.65
CA LEU A 262 4.41 15.80 -3.02
C LEU A 262 3.29 15.89 -4.06
N ALA A 263 2.20 15.14 -3.87
CA ALA A 263 1.04 15.17 -4.74
C ALA A 263 0.38 16.56 -4.76
N GLU A 264 0.17 17.17 -3.59
CA GLU A 264 -0.35 18.53 -3.47
C GLU A 264 0.54 19.56 -4.18
N THR A 265 1.85 19.46 -4.00
CA THR A 265 2.83 20.33 -4.67
C THR A 265 2.78 20.16 -6.19
N ALA A 266 2.78 18.92 -6.69
CA ALA A 266 2.71 18.62 -8.10
C ALA A 266 1.39 19.12 -8.72
N LEU A 267 0.25 18.87 -8.06
CA LEU A 267 -1.06 19.36 -8.50
C LEU A 267 -1.12 20.90 -8.50
N GLY A 268 -0.51 21.55 -7.50
CA GLY A 268 -0.36 23.01 -7.45
C GLY A 268 0.46 23.54 -8.64
N ALA A 269 1.60 22.91 -8.93
CA ALA A 269 2.45 23.27 -10.07
C ALA A 269 1.72 23.06 -11.42
N MET A 270 0.98 21.96 -11.58
CA MET A 270 0.18 21.69 -12.79
C MET A 270 -0.94 22.71 -12.97
N ARG A 271 -1.59 23.15 -11.88
CA ARG A 271 -2.59 24.23 -11.92
C ARG A 271 -1.94 25.53 -12.39
N LEU A 272 -0.82 25.95 -11.77
CA LEU A 272 -0.10 27.17 -12.16
C LEU A 272 0.38 27.15 -13.61
N TRP A 273 0.83 25.99 -14.11
CA TRP A 273 1.20 25.84 -15.52
C TRP A 273 -0.03 25.95 -16.44
N SER A 274 -1.15 25.30 -16.09
CA SER A 274 -2.39 25.42 -16.87
C SER A 274 -2.96 26.85 -16.89
N PHE A 275 -2.77 27.62 -15.82
CA PHE A 275 -3.10 29.05 -15.76
C PHE A 275 -2.14 29.92 -16.58
N ARG A 276 -0.86 29.57 -16.70
CA ARG A 276 0.09 30.26 -17.59
C ARG A 276 -0.08 29.90 -19.07
N ALA A 277 -0.71 28.76 -19.37
CA ALA A 277 -0.96 28.28 -20.73
C ALA A 277 -2.21 28.90 -21.41
N LYS A 278 -2.93 29.82 -20.76
CA LYS A 278 -3.92 30.74 -21.36
C LYS A 278 -3.68 32.14 -20.78
N PRO A 279 -3.53 33.24 -21.56
CA PRO A 279 -4.30 33.66 -22.77
C PRO A 279 -3.40 34.16 -23.94
N LEU A 280 -3.85 34.51 -25.17
CA LEU A 280 -5.08 35.14 -25.71
C LEU A 280 -5.40 34.60 -27.13
N PRO A 281 -6.67 34.42 -27.53
CA PRO A 281 -7.09 34.84 -28.86
C PRO A 281 -7.40 36.34 -28.82
N ALA A 282 -6.70 37.11 -29.65
CA ALA A 282 -7.20 38.38 -30.18
C ALA A 282 -7.67 38.10 -31.61
#